data_AF-A0A4Q8TXV6-F1
#
_entry.id   AF-A0A4Q8TXV6-F1
#
_cell.length_a   1.000
_cell.length_b   1.000
_cell.length_c   1.000
_cell.angle_alpha   90.00
_cell.angle_beta   90.00
_cell.angle_gamma   90.00
#
_symmetry.space_group_name_H-M   'P 1'
#
loop_
_entity.id
_entity.type
_entity.pdbx_description
1 polymer ?
#
loop_
_entity_poly.entity_id
_entity_poly.type
_entity_poly.pdbx_seq_one_letter_code
_entity_poly.pdbx_strand_id
1 'polypeptide(L)'
;MDVSNIRKRLMSCYESRLIIPSTIAAVCENAREGQYQYDWSSTQKRVVSATETRSRKNKEINVFTPTDGGSRYKDAVNQVPVHEYKIWLKLVYASVNHQPSAAFLNIWLLAQYVSQATKTQERTVSKIKQIIPYAIGDTMLEIKGVAREYTQVDIAKLNNITIKNWENNWSSRFKHLKRICHRLDRDSLIACEYQFERFFKKSA
;
A
#
# COMPACT_ATOMS: atom_id res chain seq x y z
N MET A 1 4.24 17.66 -13.07
CA MET A 1 3.22 17.48 -12.02
C MET A 1 3.95 17.29 -10.69
N ASP A 2 3.67 18.12 -9.69
CA ASP A 2 4.36 18.08 -8.38
C ASP A 2 3.74 17.03 -7.46
N VAL A 3 4.42 15.88 -7.36
CA VAL A 3 4.00 14.73 -6.56
C VAL A 3 3.99 15.03 -5.06
N SER A 4 4.81 15.97 -4.61
CA SER A 4 4.89 16.36 -3.19
C SER A 4 3.61 17.04 -2.74
N ASN A 5 3.01 17.87 -3.59
CA ASN A 5 1.75 18.56 -3.30
C ASN A 5 0.57 17.57 -3.29
N ILE A 6 0.51 16.64 -4.26
CA ILE A 6 -0.50 15.58 -4.31
C ILE A 6 -0.44 14.73 -3.03
N ARG A 7 0.77 14.34 -2.62
CA ARG A 7 1.00 13.57 -1.41
C ARG A 7 0.49 14.29 -0.15
N LYS A 8 0.84 15.57 0.01
CA LYS A 8 0.36 16.39 1.15
C LYS A 8 -1.17 16.43 1.23
N ARG A 9 -1.83 16.61 0.08
CA ARG A 9 -3.30 16.62 0.00
C ARG A 9 -3.89 15.26 0.38
N LEU A 10 -3.38 14.17 -0.16
CA LEU A 10 -3.87 12.83 0.21
C LEU A 10 -3.68 12.55 1.70
N MET A 11 -2.51 12.86 2.25
CA MET A 11 -2.25 12.69 3.69
C MET A 11 -3.21 13.52 4.56
N SER A 12 -3.56 14.74 4.15
CA SER A 12 -4.54 15.56 4.87
C SER A 12 -5.98 15.05 4.75
N CYS A 13 -6.34 14.41 3.63
CA CYS A 13 -7.69 13.86 3.40
C CYS A 13 -8.02 12.63 4.26
N TYR A 14 -7.00 11.92 4.71
CA TYR A 14 -7.17 10.63 5.36
C TYR A 14 -6.95 10.65 6.87
N GLU A 15 -6.73 11.82 7.50
CA GLU A 15 -6.41 11.99 8.92
C GLU A 15 -5.62 10.79 9.44
N SER A 16 -4.31 10.79 9.21
CA SER A 16 -3.43 9.71 9.63
C SER A 16 -3.48 9.56 11.16
N ARG A 17 -4.51 8.89 11.70
CA ARG A 17 -4.48 8.34 13.05
C ARG A 17 -3.34 7.36 13.00
N LEU A 18 -2.22 7.78 13.59
CA LEU A 18 -1.01 7.01 13.87
C LEU A 18 -1.36 5.87 14.84
N ILE A 19 -2.20 4.95 14.38
CA ILE A 19 -2.28 3.61 14.95
C ILE A 19 -1.50 2.80 13.93
N ILE A 20 -0.23 2.59 14.23
CA ILE A 20 0.66 1.70 13.52
C ILE A 20 0.67 0.41 14.35
N PRO A 21 -0.30 -0.52 14.23
CA PRO A 21 0.05 -1.91 14.45
C PRO A 21 1.15 -2.18 13.43
N SER A 22 2.32 -2.61 13.90
CA SER A 22 3.56 -2.85 13.14
C SER A 22 3.27 -3.08 11.66
N THR A 23 3.43 -2.03 10.84
CA THR A 23 2.97 -2.04 9.44
C THR A 23 3.65 -3.16 8.68
N ILE A 24 4.87 -3.51 9.09
CA ILE A 24 5.59 -4.66 8.55
C ILE A 24 5.03 -5.98 9.11
N ALA A 25 4.64 -6.08 10.39
CA ALA A 25 3.98 -7.29 10.88
C ALA A 25 2.63 -7.52 10.19
N ALA A 26 1.79 -6.50 9.99
CA ALA A 26 0.55 -6.64 9.23
C ALA A 26 0.81 -7.06 7.77
N VAL A 27 1.82 -6.48 7.10
CA VAL A 27 2.20 -6.89 5.73
C VAL A 27 2.79 -8.30 5.71
N CYS A 28 3.56 -8.69 6.73
CA CYS A 28 4.18 -10.02 6.89
C CYS A 28 3.18 -11.10 7.33
N GLU A 29 2.19 -10.77 8.15
CA GLU A 29 1.13 -11.65 8.64
C GLU A 29 0.15 -11.94 7.51
N ASN A 30 -0.28 -10.92 6.76
CA ASN A 30 -0.99 -11.08 5.49
C ASN A 30 -0.19 -11.85 4.43
N ALA A 31 1.16 -11.81 4.46
CA ALA A 31 2.00 -12.61 3.57
C ALA A 31 2.12 -14.08 4.02
N ARG A 32 2.00 -14.36 5.32
CA ARG A 32 2.00 -15.73 5.89
C ARG A 32 0.64 -16.42 5.71
N GLU A 33 -0.46 -15.67 5.78
CA GLU A 33 -1.82 -16.18 5.57
C GLU A 33 -2.15 -16.47 4.09
N GLY A 34 -1.29 -16.07 3.15
CA GLY A 34 -1.46 -16.21 1.70
C GLY A 34 -1.27 -17.62 1.12
N GLN A 35 -1.77 -18.66 1.79
CA GLN A 35 -1.91 -20.02 1.25
C GLN A 35 -3.23 -20.23 0.47
N TYR A 36 -3.88 -19.16 -0.01
CA TYR A 36 -5.17 -19.25 -0.70
C TYR A 36 -5.05 -19.12 -2.22
N GLN A 37 -5.45 -20.19 -2.92
CA GLN A 37 -5.94 -20.13 -4.30
C GLN A 37 -7.07 -19.10 -4.37
N TYR A 38 -6.92 -18.06 -5.18
CA TYR A 38 -8.04 -17.21 -5.56
C TYR A 38 -8.55 -17.65 -6.94
N ASP A 39 -9.79 -18.15 -6.95
CA ASP A 39 -10.63 -18.28 -8.14
C ASP A 39 -11.25 -16.90 -8.44
N TRP A 40 -11.04 -16.42 -9.66
CA TRP A 40 -11.48 -15.10 -10.13
C TRP A 40 -12.95 -15.08 -10.62
N SER A 41 -13.73 -16.15 -10.40
CA SER A 41 -15.07 -16.29 -10.95
C SER A 41 -16.23 -15.62 -10.15
N SER A 42 -16.01 -15.07 -8.95
CA SER A 42 -17.13 -14.72 -8.04
C SER A 42 -17.32 -13.22 -7.73
N THR A 43 -17.00 -12.32 -8.66
CA THR A 43 -17.42 -10.91 -8.53
C THR A 43 -18.78 -10.67 -9.19
N GLN A 44 -19.83 -11.33 -8.70
CA GLN A 44 -21.21 -10.90 -8.92
C GLN A 44 -21.98 -10.76 -7.60
N LYS A 45 -22.39 -9.51 -7.36
CA LYS A 45 -23.51 -9.04 -6.53
C LYS A 45 -23.83 -9.85 -5.26
N ARG A 46 -23.49 -9.27 -4.10
CA ARG A 46 -24.42 -9.22 -2.96
C ARG A 46 -24.67 -7.78 -2.56
N VAL A 47 -25.81 -7.25 -3.00
CA VAL A 47 -26.46 -6.13 -2.32
C VAL A 47 -26.96 -6.70 -0.99
N VAL A 48 -26.27 -6.39 0.11
CA VAL A 48 -26.81 -6.66 1.43
C VAL A 48 -27.83 -5.56 1.72
N SER A 49 -29.11 -5.90 1.58
CA SER A 49 -30.21 -5.09 2.08
C SER A 49 -30.11 -5.07 3.61
N ALA A 50 -29.68 -3.93 4.17
CA ALA A 50 -29.71 -3.71 5.61
C ALA A 50 -31.10 -3.16 5.98
N THR A 51 -31.91 -3.99 6.62
CA THR A 51 -33.21 -3.60 7.15
C THR A 51 -33.02 -2.62 8.30
N GLU A 52 -33.63 -1.43 8.19
CA GLU A 52 -33.64 -0.41 9.24
C GLU A 52 -34.11 -0.98 10.59
N THR A 53 -33.37 -0.65 11.65
CA THR A 53 -33.90 -0.67 13.02
C THR A 53 -33.40 0.58 13.75
N ARG A 54 -34.27 1.57 13.93
CA ARG A 54 -34.11 2.62 14.96
C ARG A 54 -34.34 1.95 16.34
N SER A 55 -33.79 2.37 17.47
CA SER A 55 -33.62 3.73 18.00
C SER A 55 -32.75 3.71 19.28
N ARG A 56 -31.98 4.77 19.57
CA ARG A 56 -31.76 5.32 20.94
C ARG A 56 -31.06 6.69 20.90
N LYS A 57 -31.60 7.62 21.69
CA LYS A 57 -31.16 9.02 21.89
C LYS A 57 -29.76 9.11 22.54
N ASN A 58 -29.14 10.29 22.37
CA ASN A 58 -27.93 10.83 23.02
C ASN A 58 -26.55 10.42 22.49
N LYS A 59 -26.09 11.13 21.46
CA LYS A 59 -25.19 12.30 21.54
C LYS A 59 -25.14 12.83 20.12
N GLU A 60 -25.19 14.14 19.92
CA GLU A 60 -24.75 14.71 18.65
C GLU A 60 -23.28 14.33 18.51
N ILE A 61 -23.03 13.20 17.85
CA ILE A 61 -21.73 12.92 17.27
C ILE A 61 -21.59 14.05 16.27
N ASN A 62 -20.72 15.00 16.56
CA ASN A 62 -20.28 15.98 15.59
C ASN A 62 -19.64 15.15 14.47
N VAL A 63 -20.47 14.76 13.49
CA VAL A 63 -20.02 14.16 12.25
C VAL A 63 -19.32 15.30 11.56
N PHE A 64 -18.02 15.39 11.82
CA PHE A 64 -17.12 16.31 11.15
C PHE A 64 -17.36 16.12 9.66
N THR A 65 -18.00 17.10 9.04
CA THR A 65 -18.19 17.13 7.60
C THR A 65 -16.77 17.13 7.02
N PRO A 66 -16.37 16.09 6.27
CA PRO A 66 -15.08 16.13 5.61
C PRO A 66 -15.06 17.40 4.79
N THR A 67 -14.12 18.32 5.05
CA THR A 67 -13.82 19.43 4.15
C THR A 67 -13.91 18.93 2.72
N ASP A 68 -14.69 19.56 1.85
CA ASP A 68 -15.15 19.02 0.55
C ASP A 68 -14.02 18.41 -0.33
N GLY A 69 -12.77 18.83 -0.14
CA GLY A 69 -11.60 18.24 -0.80
C GLY A 69 -11.25 16.80 -0.35
N GLY A 70 -11.52 16.45 0.91
CA GLY A 70 -11.26 15.14 1.52
C GLY A 70 -12.05 13.99 0.91
N SER A 71 -13.34 14.24 0.60
CA SER A 71 -14.21 13.26 -0.06
C SER A 71 -13.80 13.04 -1.52
N ARG A 72 -13.52 14.13 -2.25
CA ARG A 72 -13.20 14.07 -3.68
C ARG A 72 -11.91 13.29 -3.99
N TYR A 73 -10.88 13.38 -3.14
CA TYR A 73 -9.67 12.56 -3.31
C TYR A 73 -9.91 11.07 -3.02
N LYS A 74 -10.76 10.73 -2.04
CA LYS A 74 -11.17 9.34 -1.78
C LYS A 74 -11.87 8.74 -3.00
N ASP A 75 -12.75 9.52 -3.62
CA ASP A 75 -13.44 9.12 -4.84
C ASP A 75 -12.47 8.99 -6.01
N ALA A 76 -11.54 9.94 -6.19
CA ALA A 76 -10.49 9.86 -7.22
C ALA A 76 -9.63 8.59 -7.09
N VAL A 77 -9.24 8.19 -5.87
CA VAL A 77 -8.53 6.92 -5.62
C VAL A 77 -9.37 5.71 -6.08
N ASN A 78 -10.68 5.71 -5.80
CA ASN A 78 -11.57 4.63 -6.24
C ASN A 78 -11.73 4.57 -7.77
N GLN A 79 -11.54 5.69 -8.47
CA GLN A 79 -11.61 5.79 -9.93
C GLN A 79 -10.28 5.45 -10.65
N VAL A 80 -9.18 5.21 -9.93
CA VAL A 80 -7.92 4.80 -10.57
C VAL A 80 -8.11 3.45 -11.28
N PRO A 81 -7.82 3.34 -12.59
CA PRO A 81 -8.10 2.12 -13.35
C PRO A 81 -7.06 1.02 -13.10
N VAL A 82 -5.81 1.39 -12.82
CA VAL A 82 -4.71 0.47 -12.58
C VAL A 82 -4.82 -0.11 -11.17
N HIS A 83 -4.93 -1.44 -11.08
CA HIS A 83 -5.27 -2.15 -9.85
C HIS A 83 -4.20 -1.99 -8.77
N GLU A 84 -2.92 -2.16 -9.12
CA GLU A 84 -1.78 -1.97 -8.23
C GLU A 84 -1.69 -0.54 -7.71
N TYR A 85 -2.03 0.47 -8.52
CA TYR A 85 -2.00 1.88 -8.10
C TYR A 85 -3.08 2.14 -7.06
N LYS A 86 -4.29 1.62 -7.30
CA LYS A 86 -5.39 1.73 -6.35
C LYS A 86 -5.08 1.04 -5.02
N ILE A 87 -4.54 -0.18 -5.06
CA ILE A 87 -4.15 -0.93 -3.85
C ILE A 87 -3.05 -0.18 -3.10
N TRP A 88 -2.02 0.30 -3.80
CA TRP A 88 -0.95 1.08 -3.19
C TRP A 88 -1.49 2.34 -2.50
N LEU A 89 -2.32 3.12 -3.19
CA LEU A 89 -2.90 4.34 -2.64
C LEU A 89 -3.73 4.07 -1.39
N LYS A 90 -4.54 3.00 -1.41
CA LYS A 90 -5.31 2.57 -0.25
C LYS A 90 -4.42 2.10 0.90
N LEU A 91 -3.39 1.32 0.62
CA LEU A 91 -2.47 0.81 1.63
C LEU A 91 -1.65 1.93 2.31
N VAL A 92 -1.14 2.88 1.52
CA VAL A 92 -0.27 3.94 2.01
C VAL A 92 -1.08 5.07 2.65
N TYR A 93 -2.14 5.51 1.98
CA TYR A 93 -2.83 6.75 2.33
C TYR A 93 -4.18 6.51 2.99
N ALA A 94 -4.87 5.37 2.82
CA ALA A 94 -6.17 5.17 3.46
C ALA A 94 -6.08 4.73 4.94
N SER A 95 -7.16 4.99 5.68
CA SER A 95 -7.31 4.59 7.08
C SER A 95 -7.37 3.06 7.24
N VAL A 96 -6.87 2.57 8.38
CA VAL A 96 -6.61 1.15 8.74
C VAL A 96 -7.79 0.21 8.47
N ASN A 97 -9.01 0.73 8.44
CA ASN A 97 -10.23 -0.06 8.23
C ASN A 97 -10.39 -0.62 6.79
N HIS A 98 -9.51 -0.25 5.86
CA HIS A 98 -9.49 -0.74 4.48
C HIS A 98 -8.07 -1.18 4.10
N GLN A 99 -7.55 -2.25 4.72
CA GLN A 99 -6.32 -2.88 4.23
C GLN A 99 -6.67 -3.79 3.03
N PRO A 100 -6.45 -3.36 1.78
CA PRO A 100 -6.44 -4.31 0.66
C PRO A 100 -5.32 -5.34 0.89
N SER A 101 -5.49 -6.56 0.37
CA SER A 101 -4.56 -7.64 0.67
C SER A 101 -3.13 -7.26 0.24
N ALA A 102 -2.25 -7.08 1.22
CA ALA A 102 -0.83 -6.85 0.99
C ALA A 102 -0.19 -7.99 0.17
N ALA A 103 -0.83 -9.16 0.18
CA ALA A 103 -0.52 -10.31 -0.67
C ALA A 103 -0.45 -9.98 -2.17
N PHE A 104 -1.37 -9.16 -2.70
CA PHE A 104 -1.33 -8.79 -4.12
C PHE A 104 -0.06 -7.99 -4.45
N LEU A 105 0.28 -7.00 -3.62
CA LEU A 105 1.48 -6.18 -3.84
C LEU A 105 2.76 -7.01 -3.70
N ASN A 106 2.76 -8.04 -2.84
CA ASN A 106 3.90 -8.95 -2.73
C ASN A 106 4.13 -9.72 -4.05
N ILE A 107 3.06 -10.26 -4.65
CA ILE A 107 3.11 -10.98 -5.92
C ILE A 107 3.50 -10.05 -7.06
N TRP A 108 2.87 -8.87 -7.14
CA TRP A 108 3.16 -7.88 -8.17
C TRP A 108 4.62 -7.41 -8.08
N LEU A 109 5.12 -7.11 -6.87
CA LEU A 109 6.49 -6.63 -6.69
C LEU A 109 7.51 -7.71 -7.06
N LEU A 110 7.21 -8.97 -6.78
CA LEU A 110 8.03 -10.09 -7.24
C LEU A 110 8.07 -10.17 -8.77
N ALA A 111 6.92 -10.06 -9.43
CA ALA A 111 6.84 -10.09 -10.88
C ALA A 111 7.63 -8.94 -11.52
N GLN A 112 7.55 -7.73 -10.95
CA GLN A 112 8.32 -6.56 -11.39
C GLN A 112 9.82 -6.73 -11.18
N TYR A 113 10.24 -7.35 -10.09
CA TYR A 113 11.64 -7.64 -9.82
C TYR A 113 12.18 -8.67 -10.81
N VAL A 114 11.44 -9.76 -11.04
CA VAL A 114 11.85 -10.85 -11.93
C VAL A 114 11.89 -10.39 -13.38
N SER A 115 10.93 -9.57 -13.83
CA SER A 115 10.91 -9.05 -15.21
C SER A 115 12.11 -8.15 -15.54
N GLN A 116 12.70 -7.50 -14.54
CA GLN A 116 13.89 -6.66 -14.67
C GLN A 116 15.21 -7.44 -14.48
N ALA A 117 15.14 -8.70 -14.06
CA ALA A 117 16.30 -9.53 -13.81
C ALA A 117 16.53 -10.50 -14.98
N THR A 118 17.72 -10.43 -15.61
CA THR A 118 18.07 -11.23 -16.79
C THR A 118 18.04 -12.74 -16.53
N LYS A 119 18.57 -13.19 -15.38
CA LYS A 119 18.45 -14.56 -14.86
C LYS A 119 18.53 -14.54 -13.34
N THR A 120 17.56 -15.11 -12.64
CA THR A 120 17.57 -15.22 -11.18
C THR A 120 17.43 -16.68 -10.77
N GLN A 121 18.36 -17.18 -9.95
CA GLN A 121 18.27 -18.53 -9.38
C GLN A 121 17.05 -18.67 -8.47
N GLU A 122 16.42 -19.84 -8.44
CA GLU A 122 15.23 -20.12 -7.63
C GLU A 122 15.45 -19.79 -6.14
N ARG A 123 16.61 -20.16 -5.58
CA ARG A 123 16.98 -19.81 -4.20
C ARG A 123 16.97 -18.30 -3.95
N THR A 124 17.37 -17.51 -4.96
CA THR A 124 17.34 -16.05 -4.88
C THR A 124 15.89 -15.55 -4.93
N VAL A 125 15.05 -16.09 -5.82
CA VAL A 125 13.63 -15.77 -5.90
C VAL A 125 12.93 -16.04 -4.56
N SER A 126 13.15 -17.21 -3.97
CA SER A 126 12.55 -17.58 -2.67
C SER A 126 12.97 -16.63 -1.54
N LYS A 127 14.21 -16.13 -1.58
CA LYS A 127 14.68 -15.16 -0.59
C LYS A 127 14.14 -13.74 -0.87
N ILE A 128 14.01 -13.34 -2.14
CA ILE A 128 13.35 -12.07 -2.52
C ILE A 128 11.91 -12.04 -2.01
N LYS A 129 11.15 -13.15 -2.13
CA LYS A 129 9.80 -13.27 -1.57
C LYS A 129 9.74 -12.93 -0.08
N GLN A 130 10.74 -13.36 0.70
CA GLN A 130 10.82 -13.09 2.13
C GLN A 130 11.18 -11.61 2.42
N ILE A 131 11.94 -10.97 1.54
CA ILE A 131 12.42 -9.58 1.70
C ILE A 131 11.39 -8.54 1.26
N ILE A 132 10.52 -8.87 0.30
CA ILE A 132 9.50 -7.97 -0.28
C ILE A 132 8.62 -7.26 0.76
N PRO A 133 8.03 -7.94 1.76
CA PRO A 133 7.24 -7.29 2.81
C PRO A 133 7.98 -6.15 3.52
N TYR A 134 9.26 -6.36 3.82
CA TYR A 134 10.11 -5.35 4.46
C TYR A 134 10.38 -4.17 3.53
N ALA A 135 10.55 -4.40 2.23
CA ALA A 135 10.76 -3.33 1.26
C ALA A 135 9.50 -2.45 1.11
N ILE A 136 8.32 -3.07 1.10
CA ILE A 136 7.03 -2.37 1.07
C ILE A 136 6.88 -1.53 2.35
N GLY A 137 6.97 -2.15 3.53
CA GLY A 137 6.76 -1.43 4.78
C GLY A 137 7.81 -0.34 5.06
N ASP A 138 9.08 -0.57 4.73
CA ASP A 138 10.12 0.47 4.85
C ASP A 138 9.85 1.66 3.93
N THR A 139 9.34 1.41 2.71
CA THR A 139 8.94 2.48 1.78
C THR A 139 7.71 3.22 2.29
N MET A 140 6.73 2.52 2.88
CA MET A 140 5.54 3.14 3.48
C MET A 140 5.92 4.07 4.64
N LEU A 141 6.79 3.63 5.54
CA LEU A 141 7.26 4.42 6.67
C LEU A 141 8.03 5.65 6.18
N GLU A 142 8.89 5.49 5.17
CA GLU A 142 9.62 6.58 4.52
C GLU A 142 8.67 7.64 3.93
N ILE A 143 7.64 7.21 3.19
CA ILE A 143 6.63 8.12 2.62
C ILE A 143 5.84 8.86 3.70
N LYS A 144 5.52 8.18 4.80
CA LYS A 144 4.80 8.75 5.94
C LYS A 144 5.68 9.64 6.83
N GLY A 145 7.00 9.67 6.61
CA GLY A 145 7.94 10.38 7.47
C GLY A 145 8.07 9.78 8.87
N VAL A 146 7.77 8.49 9.02
CA VAL A 146 7.85 7.77 10.30
C VAL A 146 9.18 7.04 10.40
N ALA A 147 9.69 6.90 11.62
CA ALA A 147 10.91 6.13 11.88
C ALA A 147 10.78 4.69 11.35
N ARG A 148 11.89 4.17 10.83
CA ARG A 148 11.96 2.78 10.34
C ARG A 148 11.77 1.81 11.49
N GLU A 149 10.97 0.78 11.25
CA GLU A 149 10.72 -0.29 12.22
C GLU A 149 11.89 -1.28 12.33
N TYR A 150 12.57 -1.56 11.21
CA TYR A 150 13.72 -2.46 11.17
C TYR A 150 14.94 -1.80 10.53
N THR A 151 16.12 -2.05 11.12
CA THR A 151 17.39 -1.73 10.47
C THR A 151 17.71 -2.75 9.38
N GLN A 152 18.68 -2.44 8.50
CA GLN A 152 19.14 -3.43 7.52
C GLN A 152 19.73 -4.68 8.16
N VAL A 153 20.33 -4.55 9.35
CA VAL A 153 20.86 -5.68 10.13
C VAL A 153 19.70 -6.56 10.62
N ASP A 154 18.60 -5.96 11.07
CA ASP A 154 17.42 -6.70 11.51
C ASP A 154 16.76 -7.45 10.35
N ILE A 155 16.61 -6.80 9.19
CA ILE A 155 16.07 -7.44 7.99
C ILE A 155 16.97 -8.61 7.57
N ALA A 156 18.30 -8.46 7.60
CA ALA A 156 19.22 -9.55 7.29
C ALA A 156 19.03 -10.74 8.25
N LYS A 157 18.96 -10.48 9.56
CA LYS A 157 18.73 -11.51 10.59
C LYS A 157 17.39 -12.22 10.41
N LEU A 158 16.30 -11.48 10.24
CA LEU A 158 14.95 -12.02 10.02
C LEU A 158 14.86 -12.90 8.77
N ASN A 159 15.73 -12.67 7.80
CA ASN A 159 15.81 -13.44 6.57
C ASN A 159 16.93 -14.48 6.57
N ASN A 160 17.56 -14.79 7.71
CA ASN A 160 18.69 -15.73 7.81
C ASN A 160 19.82 -15.43 6.80
N ILE A 161 20.14 -14.15 6.61
CA ILE A 161 21.24 -13.67 5.77
C ILE A 161 22.34 -13.13 6.68
N THR A 162 23.58 -13.60 6.49
CA THR A 162 24.72 -13.03 7.23
C THR A 162 24.94 -11.58 6.83
N ILE A 163 25.38 -10.73 7.78
CA ILE A 163 25.59 -9.29 7.53
C ILE A 163 26.52 -9.07 6.34
N LYS A 164 27.63 -9.82 6.25
CA LYS A 164 28.55 -9.77 5.11
C LYS A 164 27.88 -10.10 3.77
N ASN A 165 27.02 -11.12 3.73
CA ASN A 165 26.27 -11.45 2.50
C ASN A 165 25.20 -10.40 2.20
N TRP A 166 24.62 -9.78 3.22
CA TRP A 166 23.69 -8.68 3.04
C TRP A 166 24.38 -7.49 2.35
N GLU A 167 25.48 -7.02 2.91
CA GLU A 167 26.24 -5.89 2.38
C GLU A 167 26.66 -6.13 0.92
N ASN A 168 27.23 -7.30 0.64
CA ASN A 168 27.77 -7.64 -0.67
C ASN A 168 26.68 -7.93 -1.73
N ASN A 169 25.55 -8.54 -1.35
CA ASN A 169 24.61 -9.09 -2.32
C ASN A 169 23.16 -8.61 -2.13
N TRP A 170 22.65 -8.52 -0.90
CA TRP A 170 21.21 -8.29 -0.68
C TRP A 170 20.85 -6.82 -0.51
N SER A 171 21.79 -5.97 -0.07
CA SER A 171 21.57 -4.54 0.11
C SER A 171 21.17 -3.85 -1.20
N SER A 172 21.81 -4.20 -2.31
CA SER A 172 21.52 -3.67 -3.64
C SER A 172 20.17 -4.15 -4.17
N ARG A 173 19.82 -5.42 -3.90
CA ARG A 173 18.52 -6.02 -4.26
C ARG A 173 17.38 -5.40 -3.46
N PHE A 174 17.59 -5.17 -2.16
CA PHE A 174 16.64 -4.46 -1.30
C PHE A 174 16.42 -3.02 -1.78
N LYS A 175 17.50 -2.29 -2.06
CA LYS A 175 17.42 -0.95 -2.69
C LYS A 175 16.69 -0.99 -4.02
N HIS A 176 16.84 -2.04 -4.82
CA HIS A 176 16.10 -2.19 -6.07
C HIS A 176 14.60 -2.38 -5.83
N LEU A 177 14.19 -3.27 -4.91
CA LEU A 177 12.78 -3.43 -4.52
C LEU A 177 12.17 -2.10 -4.07
N LYS A 178 12.87 -1.36 -3.21
CA LYS A 178 12.45 -0.02 -2.78
C LYS A 178 12.28 0.95 -3.94
N ARG A 179 13.18 0.95 -4.93
CA ARG A 179 13.04 1.78 -6.14
C ARG A 179 11.77 1.45 -6.92
N ILE A 180 11.39 0.17 -7.01
CA ILE A 180 10.13 -0.25 -7.64
C ILE A 180 8.94 0.30 -6.84
N CYS A 181 8.96 0.20 -5.51
CA CYS A 181 7.91 0.75 -4.65
C CYS A 181 7.79 2.28 -4.76
N HIS A 182 8.91 3.01 -4.79
CA HIS A 182 8.91 4.46 -4.97
C HIS A 182 8.37 4.89 -6.33
N ARG A 183 8.65 4.12 -7.39
CA ARG A 183 8.04 4.33 -8.71
C ARG A 183 6.54 4.06 -8.68
N LEU A 184 6.11 2.96 -8.06
CA LEU A 184 4.69 2.64 -7.87
C LEU A 184 3.97 3.79 -7.15
N ASP A 185 4.56 4.34 -6.09
CA ASP A 185 4.01 5.49 -5.38
C ASP A 185 3.85 6.70 -6.30
N ARG A 186 4.93 7.10 -6.97
CA ARG A 186 4.92 8.22 -7.91
C ARG A 186 3.83 8.07 -8.97
N ASP A 187 3.80 6.92 -9.65
CA ASP A 187 2.89 6.69 -10.78
C ASP A 187 1.44 6.59 -10.30
N SER A 188 1.20 6.02 -9.12
CA SER A 188 -0.13 5.98 -8.51
C SER A 188 -0.65 7.36 -8.14
N LEU A 189 0.20 8.25 -7.62
CA LEU A 189 -0.15 9.63 -7.29
C LEU A 189 -0.50 10.44 -8.54
N ILE A 190 0.27 10.29 -9.62
CA ILE A 190 -0.01 10.92 -10.91
C ILE A 190 -1.36 10.43 -11.47
N ALA A 191 -1.61 9.12 -11.41
CA ALA A 191 -2.88 8.54 -11.86
C ALA A 191 -4.06 9.06 -11.03
N CYS A 192 -3.90 9.18 -9.72
CA CYS A 192 -4.92 9.72 -8.83
C CYS A 192 -5.24 11.18 -9.15
N GLU A 193 -4.22 12.04 -9.29
CA GLU A 193 -4.44 13.45 -9.65
C GLU A 193 -5.11 13.57 -11.02
N TYR A 194 -4.72 12.77 -12.01
CA TYR A 194 -5.40 12.75 -13.30
C TYR A 194 -6.91 12.44 -13.17
N GLN A 195 -7.28 11.45 -12.37
CA GLN A 195 -8.71 11.18 -12.11
C GLN A 195 -9.37 12.34 -11.37
N PHE A 196 -8.69 12.92 -10.39
CA PHE A 196 -9.21 14.07 -9.64
C PHE A 196 -9.52 15.25 -10.58
N GLU A 197 -8.59 15.59 -11.48
CA GLU A 197 -8.79 16.67 -12.46
C GLU A 197 -9.91 16.34 -13.44
N ARG A 198 -9.96 15.09 -13.92
CA ARG A 198 -10.98 14.65 -14.88
C ARG A 198 -12.39 14.75 -14.32
N PHE A 199 -12.61 14.34 -13.07
CA PHE A 199 -13.95 14.24 -12.49
C PHE A 199 -14.39 15.47 -11.70
N PHE A 200 -13.45 16.20 -11.09
CA PHE A 200 -13.79 17.26 -10.13
C PHE A 200 -13.32 18.66 -10.52
N LYS A 201 -12.34 18.82 -11.42
CA LYS A 201 -11.96 20.15 -11.93
C LYS A 201 -12.68 20.52 -13.23
N LYS A 202 -13.05 19.55 -14.08
CA LYS A 202 -13.82 19.82 -15.31
C LYS A 202 -15.32 20.04 -15.08
N SER A 203 -15.79 19.80 -13.87
CA SER A 203 -17.22 19.87 -13.47
C SER A 203 -17.55 21.15 -12.68
N ALA A 204 -16.60 22.08 -12.57
CA ALA A 204 -16.71 23.37 -11.88
C ALA A 204 -16.44 24.49 -12.89
#